data_AF-A0A562IVI0-F1
#
_entry.id   AF-A0A562IVI0-F1
#
_cell.length_a   1.000
_cell.length_b   1.000
_cell.length_c   1.000
_cell.angle_alpha   90.00
_cell.angle_beta   90.00
_cell.angle_gamma   90.00
#
_symmetry.space_group_name_H-M   'P 1'
#
loop_
_entity.id
_entity.type
_entity.pdbx_description
1 polymer ?
#
loop_
_entity_poly.entity_id
_entity_poly.type
_entity_poly.pdbx_seq_one_letter_code
_entity_poly.pdbx_strand_id
1 'polypeptide(L)'
;MRARLTALAAVVAAVLATVLALGHATPAHAQWHTSGAGPARQAAVRMPAGPVPTVTMRVDVRLGYVYTLTWPTATLHDGQPVTGYVVSRDRGGALLATGTCAGPTLLGIGLTGYAPTDPAAPTQSCTDVTLTPLGAVRYTITPVYGRWKGTASSWSLTV
;
A
#
# COMPACT_ATOMS: atom_id res chain seq x y z
N MET A 1 69.07 -13.29 -23.94
CA MET A 1 68.14 -14.13 -23.14
C MET A 1 67.88 -13.62 -21.72
N ARG A 2 68.86 -13.08 -20.98
CA ARG A 2 68.68 -12.60 -19.59
C ARG A 2 67.63 -11.49 -19.37
N ALA A 3 67.47 -10.56 -20.33
CA ALA A 3 66.49 -9.46 -20.22
C ALA A 3 65.01 -9.88 -20.33
N ARG A 4 64.73 -11.08 -20.89
CA ARG A 4 63.34 -11.60 -21.00
C ARG A 4 62.86 -12.27 -19.71
N LEU A 5 63.79 -12.79 -18.91
CA LEU A 5 63.50 -13.43 -17.62
C LEU A 5 63.18 -12.41 -16.52
N THR A 6 63.84 -11.25 -16.53
CA THR A 6 63.58 -10.15 -15.58
C THR A 6 62.23 -9.48 -15.82
N ALA A 7 61.83 -9.30 -17.09
CA ALA A 7 60.51 -8.76 -17.43
C ALA A 7 59.36 -9.70 -17.01
N LEU A 8 59.54 -11.01 -17.18
CA LEU A 8 58.52 -12.00 -16.80
C LEU A 8 58.36 -12.09 -15.27
N ALA A 9 59.46 -12.02 -14.53
CA ALA A 9 59.44 -11.99 -13.07
C ALA A 9 58.73 -10.74 -12.51
N ALA A 10 58.92 -9.57 -13.15
CA ALA A 10 58.25 -8.34 -12.76
C ALA A 10 56.73 -8.37 -13.01
N VAL A 11 56.29 -8.96 -14.13
CA VAL A 11 54.87 -9.13 -14.44
C VAL A 11 54.19 -10.10 -13.46
N VAL A 12 54.84 -11.23 -13.15
CA VAL A 12 54.30 -12.20 -12.18
C VAL A 12 54.20 -11.58 -10.79
N ALA A 13 55.19 -10.79 -10.36
CA ALA A 13 55.14 -10.09 -9.08
C ALA A 13 54.00 -9.04 -9.03
N ALA A 14 53.77 -8.31 -10.12
CA ALA A 14 52.69 -7.33 -10.22
C ALA A 14 51.28 -7.98 -10.19
N VAL A 15 51.13 -9.15 -10.82
CA VAL A 15 49.87 -9.93 -10.80
C VAL A 15 49.63 -10.53 -9.40
N LEU A 16 50.67 -11.03 -8.73
CA LEU A 16 50.52 -11.55 -7.37
C LEU A 16 50.11 -10.46 -6.37
N ALA A 17 50.70 -9.26 -6.48
CA ALA A 17 50.40 -8.13 -5.60
C ALA A 17 48.95 -7.63 -5.76
N THR A 18 48.42 -7.65 -6.98
CA THR A 18 47.03 -7.25 -7.25
C THR A 18 46.00 -8.27 -6.75
N VAL A 19 46.32 -9.57 -6.80
CA VAL A 19 45.45 -10.61 -6.24
C VAL A 19 45.38 -10.54 -4.71
N LEU A 20 46.50 -10.25 -4.02
CA LEU A 20 46.49 -10.08 -2.57
C LEU A 20 45.75 -8.82 -2.11
N ALA A 21 45.79 -7.74 -2.90
CA ALA A 21 45.11 -6.48 -2.58
C ALA A 21 43.58 -6.57 -2.70
N LEU A 22 43.05 -7.45 -3.58
CA LEU A 22 41.62 -7.59 -3.81
C LEU A 22 40.92 -8.61 -2.89
N GLY A 23 41.67 -9.41 -2.13
CA GLY A 23 41.12 -10.43 -1.22
C GLY A 23 40.55 -9.92 0.11
N HIS A 24 40.63 -8.61 0.39
CA HIS A 24 40.23 -8.00 1.66
C HIS A 24 38.95 -7.16 1.57
N ALA A 25 38.02 -7.51 0.67
CA ALA A 25 36.67 -6.97 0.76
C ALA A 25 36.04 -7.46 2.06
N THR A 26 36.02 -6.61 3.08
CA THR A 26 35.28 -6.88 4.30
C THR A 26 33.84 -7.22 3.91
N PRO A 27 33.22 -8.24 4.51
CA PRO A 27 31.81 -8.49 4.26
C PRO A 27 31.05 -7.19 4.53
N ALA A 28 30.42 -6.66 3.50
CA ALA A 28 29.47 -5.57 3.64
C ALA A 28 28.31 -6.12 4.46
N HIS A 29 28.42 -6.03 5.79
CA HIS A 29 27.34 -6.35 6.69
C HIS A 29 26.27 -5.29 6.45
N ALA A 30 25.24 -5.68 5.69
CA ALA A 30 23.99 -4.93 5.64
C ALA A 30 23.39 -4.98 7.05
N GLN A 31 23.67 -3.95 7.85
CA GLN A 31 23.06 -3.79 9.16
C GLN A 31 21.68 -3.18 8.96
N TRP A 32 20.64 -3.92 9.31
CA TRP A 32 19.29 -3.40 9.36
C TRP A 32 19.20 -2.43 10.54
N HIS A 33 19.27 -1.13 10.26
CA HIS A 33 18.97 -0.11 11.25
C HIS A 33 17.46 -0.10 11.52
N THR A 34 17.05 -0.67 12.66
CA THR A 34 15.66 -0.60 13.15
C THR A 34 15.31 0.76 13.75
N SER A 35 16.32 1.64 13.91
CA SER A 35 16.18 3.00 14.42
C SER A 35 16.80 4.01 13.43
N GLY A 36 15.97 4.54 12.54
CA GLY A 36 16.30 5.73 11.76
C GLY A 36 15.42 6.90 12.19
N ALA A 37 16.00 8.00 12.68
CA ALA A 37 15.26 9.22 13.06
C ALA A 37 14.95 10.10 11.83
N GLY A 38 14.54 9.49 10.72
CA GLY A 38 14.20 10.19 9.49
C GLY A 38 12.72 10.55 9.43
N PRO A 39 12.33 11.58 8.64
CA PRO A 39 10.92 11.94 8.40
C PRO A 39 10.08 10.76 7.93
N ALA A 40 10.69 9.85 7.16
CA ALA A 40 10.06 8.60 6.73
C ALA A 40 9.62 7.70 7.89
N ARG A 41 10.34 7.67 9.03
CA ARG A 41 9.91 6.92 10.23
C ARG A 41 8.74 7.61 10.93
N GLN A 42 8.72 8.94 11.01
CA GLN A 42 7.58 9.65 11.61
C GLN A 42 6.30 9.49 10.78
N ALA A 43 6.40 9.53 9.45
CA ALA A 43 5.30 9.21 8.53
C ALA A 43 4.89 7.72 8.63
N ALA A 44 5.84 6.80 8.79
CA ALA A 44 5.56 5.37 8.97
C ALA A 44 4.95 5.02 10.35
N VAL A 45 5.10 5.87 11.38
CA VAL A 45 4.67 5.52 12.74
C VAL A 45 3.17 5.73 12.97
N ARG A 46 2.46 6.57 12.19
CA ARG A 46 1.01 6.74 12.36
C ARG A 46 0.26 6.90 11.04
N MET A 47 -0.20 5.77 10.51
CA MET A 47 -1.34 5.78 9.60
C MET A 47 -2.58 6.33 10.30
N PRO A 48 -3.40 7.17 9.64
CA PRO A 48 -4.64 7.66 10.22
C PRO A 48 -5.62 6.51 10.47
N ALA A 49 -6.60 6.75 11.36
CA ALA A 49 -7.78 5.92 11.43
C ALA A 49 -8.72 6.24 10.26
N GLY A 50 -9.47 5.25 9.82
CA GLY A 50 -10.47 5.42 8.78
C GLY A 50 -11.63 6.30 9.23
N PRO A 51 -12.10 7.20 8.36
CA PRO A 51 -13.31 7.95 8.61
C PRO A 51 -14.55 7.06 8.47
N VAL A 52 -15.55 7.28 9.31
CA VAL A 52 -16.83 6.55 9.21
C VAL A 52 -17.54 7.00 7.94
N PRO A 53 -17.89 6.08 7.02
CA PRO A 53 -18.58 6.46 5.81
C PRO A 53 -20.05 6.75 6.09
N THR A 54 -20.59 7.73 5.37
CA THR A 54 -22.03 7.86 5.15
C THR A 54 -22.42 6.96 4.01
N VAL A 55 -23.56 6.27 4.14
CA VAL A 55 -24.00 5.29 3.16
C VAL A 55 -25.43 5.62 2.75
N THR A 56 -25.69 5.67 1.44
CA THR A 56 -27.05 5.79 0.89
C THR A 56 -27.32 4.61 -0.03
N MET A 57 -28.54 4.09 0.00
CA MET A 57 -28.96 3.01 -0.88
C MET A 57 -30.04 3.50 -1.84
N ARG A 58 -29.93 3.08 -3.09
CA ARG A 58 -30.99 3.23 -4.09
C ARG A 58 -31.17 1.93 -4.85
N VAL A 59 -32.37 1.71 -5.35
CA VAL A 59 -32.67 0.61 -6.26
C VAL A 59 -32.64 1.15 -7.70
N ASP A 60 -31.87 0.48 -8.54
CA ASP A 60 -31.76 0.76 -9.97
C ASP A 60 -32.23 -0.48 -10.76
N VAL A 61 -33.12 -0.28 -11.72
CA VAL A 61 -33.75 -1.38 -12.46
C VAL A 61 -32.75 -2.16 -13.31
N ARG A 62 -31.61 -1.55 -13.68
CA ARG A 62 -30.55 -2.17 -14.49
C ARG A 62 -29.41 -2.73 -13.64
N LEU A 63 -29.12 -2.11 -12.49
CA LEU A 63 -27.95 -2.42 -11.66
C LEU A 63 -28.28 -3.18 -10.37
N GLY A 64 -29.54 -3.21 -9.94
CA GLY A 64 -29.95 -3.78 -8.66
C GLY A 64 -29.85 -2.78 -7.51
N TYR A 65 -29.36 -3.22 -6.35
CA TYR A 65 -29.18 -2.38 -5.17
C TYR A 65 -27.82 -1.69 -5.23
N VAL A 66 -27.82 -0.36 -5.25
CA VAL A 66 -26.63 0.48 -5.36
C VAL A 66 -26.42 1.21 -4.04
N TYR A 67 -25.36 0.85 -3.32
CA TYR A 67 -24.90 1.52 -2.12
C TYR A 67 -23.82 2.53 -2.49
N THR A 68 -24.07 3.80 -2.23
CA THR A 68 -23.09 4.88 -2.41
C THR A 68 -22.50 5.22 -1.06
N LEU A 69 -21.20 5.01 -0.91
CA LEU A 69 -20.43 5.31 0.27
C LEU A 69 -19.70 6.63 0.06
N THR A 70 -19.75 7.54 1.04
CA THR A 70 -19.01 8.80 1.03
C THR A 70 -18.29 9.03 2.35
N TRP A 71 -17.05 9.52 2.30
CA TRP A 71 -16.24 9.79 3.49
C TRP A 71 -15.24 10.92 3.26
N PRO A 72 -14.81 11.67 4.29
CA PRO A 72 -13.76 12.69 4.16
C PRO A 72 -12.40 12.07 3.80
N THR A 73 -11.57 12.80 3.07
CA THR A 73 -10.22 12.34 2.71
C THR A 73 -9.33 12.27 3.96
N ALA A 74 -8.78 11.09 4.24
CA ALA A 74 -7.78 10.92 5.28
C ALA A 74 -6.42 11.41 4.79
N THR A 75 -5.74 12.16 5.65
CA THR A 75 -4.36 12.62 5.43
C THR A 75 -3.41 11.97 6.43
N LEU A 76 -2.20 11.73 5.98
CA LEU A 76 -1.06 11.42 6.82
C LEU A 76 -0.73 12.63 7.71
N HIS A 77 0.11 12.41 8.72
CA HIS A 77 0.47 13.46 9.68
C HIS A 77 1.16 14.68 9.03
N ASP A 78 1.83 14.50 7.90
CA ASP A 78 2.46 15.54 7.10
C ASP A 78 1.49 16.27 6.14
N GLY A 79 0.19 15.95 6.21
CA GLY A 79 -0.86 16.55 5.38
C GLY A 79 -1.03 15.89 4.02
N GLN A 80 -0.23 14.89 3.66
CA GLN A 80 -0.41 14.18 2.38
C GLN A 80 -1.65 13.29 2.42
N PRO A 81 -2.47 13.24 1.35
CA PRO A 81 -3.59 12.30 1.28
C PRO A 81 -3.09 10.85 1.23
N VAL A 82 -3.87 9.94 1.82
CA VAL A 82 -3.60 8.50 1.72
C VAL A 82 -3.72 8.03 0.26
N THR A 83 -3.05 6.95 -0.15
CA THR A 83 -3.12 6.50 -1.56
C THR A 83 -4.46 5.87 -1.94
N GLY A 84 -5.20 5.36 -0.95
CA GLY A 84 -6.53 4.82 -1.14
C GLY A 84 -7.12 4.25 0.13
N TYR A 85 -8.19 3.47 -0.04
CA TYR A 85 -8.99 2.93 1.04
C TYR A 85 -9.36 1.48 0.75
N VAL A 86 -9.32 0.64 1.78
CA VAL A 86 -9.96 -0.68 1.77
C VAL A 86 -11.34 -0.54 2.38
N VAL A 87 -12.34 -0.93 1.62
CA VAL A 87 -13.74 -0.93 2.00
C VAL A 87 -14.14 -2.35 2.41
N SER A 88 -14.84 -2.49 3.53
CA SER A 88 -15.34 -3.79 4.00
C SER A 88 -16.81 -3.69 4.34
N ARG A 89 -17.57 -4.74 4.00
CA ARG A 89 -19.01 -4.87 4.25
C ARG A 89 -19.25 -6.00 5.24
N ASP A 90 -20.21 -5.83 6.15
CA ASP A 90 -20.52 -6.82 7.20
C ASP A 90 -21.24 -8.07 6.68
N ARG A 91 -22.00 -7.96 5.58
CA ARG A 91 -22.80 -9.04 4.98
C ARG A 91 -22.61 -9.12 3.47
N GLY A 92 -23.08 -10.21 2.84
CA GLY A 92 -23.03 -10.39 1.38
C GLY A 92 -21.68 -10.88 0.83
N GLY A 93 -20.78 -11.40 1.67
CA GLY A 93 -19.48 -11.93 1.28
C GLY A 93 -18.37 -10.88 1.16
N ALA A 94 -17.11 -11.34 1.17
CA ALA A 94 -15.91 -10.50 1.16
C ALA A 94 -15.68 -9.71 -0.16
N LEU A 95 -16.44 -10.04 -1.20
CA LEU A 95 -16.42 -9.35 -2.48
C LEU A 95 -17.53 -8.30 -2.48
N LEU A 96 -17.14 -7.03 -2.50
CA LEU A 96 -18.01 -5.95 -2.97
C LEU A 96 -18.39 -6.35 -4.41
N ALA A 97 -19.65 -6.77 -4.58
CA ALA A 97 -20.02 -7.75 -5.59
C ALA A 97 -19.85 -7.19 -7.01
N THR A 98 -20.09 -5.89 -7.17
CA THR A 98 -19.87 -5.10 -8.39
C THR A 98 -19.78 -3.61 -7.99
N GLY A 99 -19.19 -2.74 -8.83
CA GLY A 99 -19.14 -1.29 -8.59
C GLY A 99 -17.73 -0.72 -8.42
N THR A 100 -17.61 0.59 -8.15
CA THR A 100 -16.30 1.26 -8.05
C THR A 100 -15.54 0.94 -6.76
N CYS A 101 -16.24 0.48 -5.71
CA CYS A 101 -15.57 0.00 -4.50
C CYS A 101 -14.86 -1.33 -4.72
N ALA A 102 -15.25 -2.14 -5.72
CA ALA A 102 -14.70 -3.48 -5.92
C ALA A 102 -13.19 -3.46 -6.16
N GLY A 103 -12.70 -2.44 -6.88
CA GLY A 103 -11.28 -2.10 -7.05
C GLY A 103 -10.44 -3.17 -7.76
N PRO A 104 -9.34 -2.80 -8.43
CA PRO A 104 -8.32 -3.77 -8.79
C PRO A 104 -7.58 -4.23 -7.52
N THR A 105 -7.11 -5.48 -7.51
CA THR A 105 -6.19 -5.97 -6.49
C THR A 105 -4.91 -5.13 -6.53
N LEU A 106 -4.76 -4.18 -5.61
CA LEU A 106 -3.61 -3.27 -5.59
C LEU A 106 -2.32 -4.09 -5.45
N LEU A 107 -1.38 -3.95 -6.41
CA LEU A 107 -0.02 -4.51 -6.36
C LEU A 107 0.06 -6.04 -6.10
N GLY A 108 -0.97 -6.80 -6.47
CA GLY A 108 -1.04 -8.25 -6.20
C GLY A 108 -1.25 -8.61 -4.73
N ILE A 109 -1.62 -7.66 -3.87
CA ILE A 109 -1.73 -7.83 -2.41
C ILE A 109 -3.08 -8.44 -1.97
N GLY A 110 -3.90 -8.95 -2.89
CA GLY A 110 -5.15 -9.65 -2.57
C GLY A 110 -6.23 -8.80 -1.87
N LEU A 111 -6.08 -7.47 -1.79
CA LEU A 111 -7.04 -6.60 -1.11
C LEU A 111 -8.21 -6.31 -2.04
N THR A 112 -9.25 -7.13 -1.96
CA THR A 112 -10.56 -6.86 -2.55
C THR A 112 -11.20 -5.65 -1.85
N GLY A 113 -11.87 -4.79 -2.61
CA GLY A 113 -12.54 -3.62 -2.04
C GLY A 113 -11.67 -2.35 -1.98
N TYR A 114 -10.77 -2.15 -2.95
CA TYR A 114 -9.88 -0.99 -2.95
C TYR A 114 -10.47 0.20 -3.73
N ALA A 115 -10.59 1.36 -3.07
CA ALA A 115 -10.94 2.63 -3.69
C ALA A 115 -9.70 3.56 -3.72
N PRO A 116 -9.21 3.98 -4.91
CA PRO A 116 -8.12 4.94 -4.99
C PRO A 116 -8.57 6.31 -4.46
N THR A 117 -7.66 7.03 -3.81
CA THR A 117 -7.92 8.41 -3.38
C THR A 117 -7.82 9.37 -4.55
N ASP A 118 -8.79 10.27 -4.70
CA ASP A 118 -8.59 11.51 -5.43
C ASP A 118 -7.91 12.54 -4.51
N PRO A 119 -6.62 12.89 -4.75
CA PRO A 119 -5.86 13.75 -3.85
C PRO A 119 -6.37 15.21 -3.84
N ALA A 120 -7.14 15.63 -4.83
CA ALA A 120 -7.71 16.98 -4.89
C ALA A 120 -9.08 17.08 -4.19
N ALA A 121 -9.74 15.94 -3.94
CA ALA A 121 -11.07 15.92 -3.36
C ALA A 121 -11.00 15.96 -1.82
N PRO A 122 -11.78 16.82 -1.15
CA PRO A 122 -11.92 16.79 0.31
C PRO A 122 -12.76 15.59 0.79
N THR A 123 -13.51 14.96 -0.12
CA THR A 123 -14.37 13.81 0.13
C THR A 123 -14.20 12.76 -0.94
N GLN A 124 -14.19 11.50 -0.54
CA GLN A 124 -14.09 10.33 -1.38
C GLN A 124 -15.45 9.65 -1.51
N SER A 125 -15.65 8.93 -2.60
CA SER A 125 -16.88 8.22 -2.87
C SER A 125 -16.61 6.91 -3.62
N CYS A 126 -17.34 5.86 -3.28
CA CYS A 126 -17.38 4.65 -4.07
C CYS A 126 -18.76 4.00 -4.05
N THR A 127 -19.04 3.18 -5.08
CA THR A 127 -20.30 2.42 -5.19
C THR A 127 -20.06 0.93 -5.04
N ASP A 128 -20.90 0.31 -4.21
CA ASP A 128 -21.02 -1.14 -4.08
C ASP A 128 -22.41 -1.54 -4.60
N VAL A 129 -22.44 -2.51 -5.49
CA VAL A 129 -23.61 -2.92 -6.24
C VAL A 129 -23.84 -4.41 -6.02
N THR A 130 -25.08 -4.78 -5.74
CA THR A 130 -25.51 -6.17 -5.57
C THR A 130 -26.85 -6.40 -6.27
N LEU A 131 -26.97 -7.56 -6.91
CA LEU A 131 -28.22 -8.00 -7.53
C LEU A 131 -29.19 -8.62 -6.52
N THR A 132 -28.71 -8.94 -5.32
CA THR A 132 -29.52 -9.57 -4.26
C THR A 132 -29.72 -8.62 -3.09
N PRO A 133 -30.93 -8.56 -2.49
CA PRO A 133 -31.17 -7.78 -1.29
C PRO A 133 -30.38 -8.38 -0.12
N LEU A 134 -29.42 -7.64 0.40
CA LEU A 134 -28.56 -8.07 1.52
C LEU A 134 -29.18 -7.76 2.90
N GLY A 135 -30.35 -7.13 2.92
CA GLY A 135 -30.95 -6.57 4.13
C GLY A 135 -30.12 -5.40 4.68
N ALA A 136 -30.20 -5.21 5.99
CA ALA A 136 -29.40 -4.26 6.75
C ALA A 136 -27.89 -4.50 6.55
N VAL A 137 -27.20 -3.56 5.88
CA VAL A 137 -25.75 -3.61 5.65
C VAL A 137 -25.01 -2.46 6.33
N ARG A 138 -23.75 -2.72 6.70
CA ARG A 138 -22.84 -1.73 7.29
C ARG A 138 -21.47 -1.81 6.63
N TYR A 139 -20.77 -0.68 6.61
CA TYR A 139 -19.46 -0.56 5.97
C TYR A 139 -18.40 0.01 6.91
N THR A 140 -17.15 -0.38 6.67
CA THR A 140 -15.96 0.26 7.25
C THR A 140 -15.00 0.70 6.14
N ILE A 141 -14.25 1.76 6.45
CA ILE A 141 -13.20 2.31 5.60
C ILE A 141 -11.87 2.15 6.32
N THR A 142 -10.85 1.64 5.65
CA THR A 142 -9.49 1.59 6.18
C THR A 142 -8.52 2.30 5.25
N PRO A 143 -7.81 3.36 5.68
CA PRO A 143 -6.89 4.09 4.83
C PRO A 143 -5.65 3.25 4.53
N VAL A 144 -5.12 3.41 3.31
CA VAL A 144 -3.93 2.73 2.82
C VAL A 144 -2.98 3.75 2.20
N TYR A 145 -1.69 3.62 2.50
CA TYR A 145 -0.63 4.38 1.86
C TYR A 145 0.48 3.44 1.39
N GLY A 146 0.53 3.17 0.08
CA GLY A 146 1.42 2.16 -0.49
C GLY A 146 1.11 0.76 0.06
N ARG A 147 2.02 0.20 0.87
CA ARG A 147 1.84 -1.12 1.52
C ARG A 147 1.36 -1.03 2.98
N TRP A 148 1.17 0.18 3.50
CA TRP A 148 0.75 0.41 4.89
C TRP A 148 -0.77 0.51 4.98
N LYS A 149 -1.36 -0.16 5.97
CA LYS A 149 -2.80 -0.12 6.26
C LYS A 149 -3.01 0.52 7.63
N GLY A 150 -3.92 1.48 7.71
CA GLY A 150 -4.32 2.12 8.95
C GLY A 150 -5.31 1.32 9.76
N THR A 151 -5.89 1.96 10.78
CA THR A 151 -6.97 1.37 11.56
C THR A 151 -8.30 1.57 10.82
N ALA A 152 -9.15 0.55 10.80
CA ALA A 152 -10.49 0.68 10.21
C ALA A 152 -11.35 1.68 10.99
N SER A 153 -12.30 2.32 10.31
CA SER A 153 -13.34 3.11 10.95
C SER A 153 -14.24 2.24 11.84
N SER A 154 -15.04 2.86 12.71
CA SER A 154 -16.24 2.19 13.20
C SER A 154 -17.22 1.92 12.05
N TRP A 155 -18.13 0.97 12.26
CA TRP A 155 -19.17 0.64 11.30
C TRP A 155 -20.09 1.85 11.05
N SER A 156 -20.44 2.06 9.78
CA SER A 156 -21.47 3.01 9.38
C SER A 156 -22.80 2.75 10.09
N LEU A 157 -23.72 3.70 9.97
CA LEU A 157 -25.13 3.40 10.21
C LEU A 157 -25.60 2.29 9.27
N THR A 158 -26.57 1.53 9.75
CA THR A 158 -27.21 0.48 8.96
C THR A 158 -28.08 1.12 7.89
N VAL A 159 -27.97 0.60 6.66
CA VAL A 159 -28.77 0.99 5.50
C VAL A 159 -29.53 -0.21 4.97
#